data_AF-A0A7C5ZNK9-F1
#
_entry.id   AF-A0A7C5ZNK9-F1
#
_cell.length_a   1.000
_cell.length_b   1.000
_cell.length_c   1.000
_cell.angle_alpha   90.00
_cell.angle_beta   90.00
_cell.angle_gamma   90.00
#
_symmetry.space_group_name_H-M   'P 1'
#
loop_
_entity.id
_entity.type
_entity.pdbx_description
1 polymer ?
#
loop_
_entity_poly.entity_id
_entity_poly.type
_entity_poly.pdbx_seq_one_letter_code
_entity_poly.pdbx_strand_id
1 'polypeptide(L)'
;MSRPSRHLAASAALAAAQYARTRSIVAAGAAFVTGFLIDVDHFADYALRRARPGSTRRLLLLGHGWEYVAPLAVAERRWLGRSTRGSLTLGYVVHLLIDQLTNDTRHPFSYLLTYRAARRFDASLFGHSDEDHAWQDASPRGLLRWL
;
A
#
# COMPACT_ATOMS: atom_id res chain seq x y z
N MET A 1 -6.43 6.23 0.76
CA MET A 1 -7.28 5.43 1.66
C MET A 1 -7.39 4.05 1.05
N SER A 2 -7.41 2.99 1.86
CA SER A 2 -7.29 1.62 1.34
C SER A 2 -8.43 1.32 0.38
N ARG A 3 -8.08 0.89 -0.85
CA ARG A 3 -9.04 0.40 -1.85
C ARG A 3 -8.66 -1.03 -2.22
N PRO A 4 -8.84 -1.98 -1.30
CA PRO A 4 -8.19 -3.28 -1.37
C PRO A 4 -8.59 -4.04 -2.65
N SER A 5 -9.84 -3.92 -3.09
CA SER A 5 -10.32 -4.52 -4.34
C SER A 5 -9.60 -4.00 -5.59
N ARG A 6 -9.28 -2.70 -5.65
CA ARG A 6 -8.52 -2.11 -6.77
C ARG A 6 -7.08 -2.58 -6.75
N HIS A 7 -6.44 -2.57 -5.57
CA HIS A 7 -5.07 -3.07 -5.42
C HIS A 7 -4.98 -4.57 -5.70
N LEU A 8 -5.96 -5.37 -5.25
CA LEU A 8 -6.06 -6.80 -5.52
C LEU A 8 -6.16 -7.07 -7.02
N ALA A 9 -7.10 -6.40 -7.71
CA ALA A 9 -7.28 -6.57 -9.15
C ALA A 9 -6.03 -6.17 -9.94
N ALA A 10 -5.45 -5.00 -9.64
CA ALA A 10 -4.23 -4.53 -10.29
C ALA A 10 -3.04 -5.46 -10.02
N SER A 11 -2.89 -5.95 -8.79
CA SER A 11 -1.81 -6.85 -8.39
C SER A 11 -1.95 -8.23 -9.00
N ALA A 12 -3.17 -8.77 -9.08
CA ALA A 12 -3.43 -10.04 -9.76
C ALA A 12 -3.11 -9.95 -11.25
N ALA A 13 -3.53 -8.88 -11.92
CA ALA A 13 -3.21 -8.62 -13.32
C ALA A 13 -1.69 -8.47 -13.52
N LEU A 14 -1.02 -7.74 -12.64
CA LEU A 14 0.42 -7.53 -12.71
C LEU A 14 1.20 -8.83 -12.45
N ALA A 15 0.76 -9.65 -11.49
CA ALA A 15 1.34 -10.96 -11.20
C ALA A 15 1.20 -11.90 -12.39
N ALA A 16 0.03 -11.94 -13.03
CA ALA A 16 -0.20 -12.72 -14.25
C ALA A 16 0.72 -12.25 -15.39
N ALA A 17 0.87 -10.95 -15.59
CA ALA A 17 1.77 -10.38 -16.59
C ALA A 17 3.24 -10.73 -16.31
N GLN A 18 3.68 -10.66 -15.04
CA GLN A 18 5.02 -11.05 -14.64
C GLN A 18 5.26 -12.55 -14.85
N TYR A 19 4.28 -13.41 -14.52
CA TYR A 19 4.37 -14.84 -14.82
C TYR A 19 4.49 -15.10 -16.32
N ALA A 20 3.64 -14.47 -17.15
CA ALA A 20 3.67 -14.65 -18.60
C ALA A 20 5.05 -14.27 -19.20
N ARG A 21 5.64 -13.17 -18.71
CA ARG A 21 6.94 -12.63 -19.15
C ARG A 21 8.12 -13.49 -18.70
N THR A 22 8.10 -13.97 -17.46
CA THR A 22 9.29 -14.54 -16.79
C THR A 22 9.21 -16.06 -16.64
N ARG A 23 8.01 -16.63 -16.77
CA ARG A 23 7.65 -18.01 -16.42
C ARG A 23 8.05 -18.39 -14.99
N SER A 24 8.15 -17.41 -14.08
CA SER A 24 8.55 -17.61 -12.70
C SER A 24 7.40 -17.29 -11.74
N ILE A 25 6.98 -18.29 -10.96
CA ILE A 25 5.99 -18.09 -9.89
C ILE A 25 6.52 -17.15 -8.81
N VAL A 26 7.83 -17.13 -8.57
CA VAL A 26 8.49 -16.22 -7.62
C VAL A 26 8.37 -14.78 -8.10
N ALA A 27 8.56 -14.52 -9.40
CA ALA A 27 8.40 -13.18 -9.98
C ALA A 27 6.93 -12.71 -9.89
N ALA A 28 5.98 -13.58 -10.19
CA ALA A 28 4.56 -13.29 -10.05
C ALA A 28 4.17 -12.98 -8.59
N GLY A 29 4.61 -13.84 -7.66
CA GLY A 29 4.37 -13.67 -6.23
C GLY A 29 5.00 -12.39 -5.69
N ALA A 30 6.22 -12.05 -6.11
CA ALA A 30 6.90 -10.81 -5.72
C ALA A 30 6.09 -9.56 -6.11
N ALA A 31 5.59 -9.52 -7.35
CA ALA A 31 4.75 -8.41 -7.81
C ALA A 31 3.42 -8.34 -7.05
N PHE A 32 2.80 -9.49 -6.76
CA PHE A 32 1.56 -9.54 -6.00
C PHE A 32 1.74 -9.07 -4.54
N VAL A 33 2.78 -9.57 -3.87
CA VAL A 33 3.06 -9.26 -2.45
C VAL A 33 3.22 -7.76 -2.26
N THR A 34 4.03 -7.11 -3.09
CA THR A 34 4.27 -5.66 -2.98
C THR A 34 3.15 -4.81 -3.55
N GLY A 35 2.36 -5.36 -4.48
CA GLY A 35 1.21 -4.67 -5.07
C GLY A 35 -0.04 -4.66 -4.20
N PHE A 36 -0.20 -5.64 -3.31
CA PHE A 36 -1.41 -5.82 -2.50
C PHE A 36 -1.15 -5.94 -1.00
N LEU A 37 -0.20 -6.78 -0.58
CA LEU A 37 -0.02 -7.06 0.86
C LEU A 37 0.59 -5.91 1.66
N ILE A 38 1.07 -4.85 1.00
CA ILE A 38 1.52 -3.65 1.71
C ILE A 38 0.36 -2.94 2.41
N ASP A 39 -0.88 -3.11 1.93
CA ASP A 39 -2.10 -2.61 2.57
C ASP A 39 -2.32 -3.20 3.98
N VAL A 40 -1.60 -4.26 4.35
CA VAL A 40 -1.70 -4.83 5.71
C VAL A 40 -1.24 -3.83 6.78
N ASP A 41 -0.46 -2.80 6.43
CA ASP A 41 -0.09 -1.75 7.38
C ASP A 41 -1.31 -0.95 7.91
N HIS A 42 -2.41 -0.92 7.16
CA HIS A 42 -3.67 -0.33 7.58
C HIS A 42 -4.27 -0.99 8.82
N PHE A 43 -3.91 -2.25 9.14
CA PHE A 43 -4.31 -2.87 10.40
C PHE A 43 -3.69 -2.15 11.61
N ALA A 44 -2.49 -1.58 11.47
CA ALA A 44 -1.89 -0.77 12.54
C ALA A 44 -2.68 0.53 12.77
N ASP A 45 -3.11 1.18 11.69
CA ASP A 45 -3.97 2.36 11.75
C ASP A 45 -5.34 2.06 12.37
N TYR A 46 -5.95 0.94 11.97
CA TYR A 46 -7.18 0.44 12.58
C TYR A 46 -7.03 0.18 14.08
N ALA A 47 -5.98 -0.54 14.48
CA ALA A 47 -5.69 -0.82 15.88
C ALA A 47 -5.47 0.48 16.69
N LEU A 48 -4.73 1.44 16.14
CA LEU A 48 -4.48 2.73 16.78
C LEU A 48 -5.77 3.53 16.98
N ARG A 49 -6.63 3.58 15.95
CA ARG A 49 -7.94 4.26 16.03
C ARG A 49 -8.86 3.60 17.04
N ARG A 50 -8.88 2.26 17.11
CA ARG A 50 -9.68 1.52 18.09
C ARG A 50 -9.20 1.72 19.52
N ALA A 51 -7.89 1.82 19.73
CA ALA A 51 -7.27 2.07 21.03
C ALA A 51 -7.46 3.52 21.51
N ARG A 52 -7.69 4.47 20.59
CA ARG A 52 -7.93 5.89 20.91
C ARG A 52 -9.15 6.44 20.15
N PRO A 53 -10.37 6.00 20.51
CA PRO A 53 -11.59 6.48 19.86
C PRO A 53 -11.69 8.01 19.88
N GLY A 54 -12.04 8.63 18.75
CA GLY A 54 -12.12 10.09 18.60
C GLY A 54 -10.80 10.78 18.24
N SER A 55 -9.66 10.07 18.26
CA SER A 55 -8.38 10.61 17.77
C SER A 55 -8.19 10.33 16.28
N THR A 56 -8.83 11.10 15.40
CA THR A 56 -8.63 11.05 13.93
C THR A 56 -7.33 11.70 13.48
N ARG A 57 -6.50 12.20 14.41
CA ARG A 57 -5.39 13.11 14.09
C ARG A 57 -4.19 12.44 13.43
N ARG A 58 -4.11 11.10 13.40
CA ARG A 58 -2.92 10.40 12.89
C ARG A 58 -3.26 9.26 11.93
N LEU A 59 -2.47 9.16 10.86
CA LEU A 59 -2.52 8.12 9.84
C LEU A 59 -1.08 7.68 9.48
N LEU A 60 -0.69 6.48 9.93
CA LEU A 60 0.68 5.99 9.92
C LEU A 60 1.13 5.50 8.54
N LEU A 61 0.34 4.69 7.84
CA LEU A 61 0.64 4.04 6.55
C LEU A 61 2.14 3.76 6.34
N LEU A 62 2.75 2.99 7.24
CA LEU A 62 4.20 2.82 7.27
C LEU A 62 4.74 2.14 6.00
N GLY A 63 3.93 1.32 5.33
CA GLY A 63 4.26 0.66 4.08
C GLY A 63 4.15 1.55 2.84
N HIS A 64 3.57 2.75 2.96
CA HIS A 64 3.21 3.62 1.84
C HIS A 64 4.18 4.81 1.67
N GLY A 65 5.43 4.52 1.33
CA GLY A 65 6.51 5.50 1.21
C GLY A 65 7.27 5.37 -0.10
N TRP A 66 7.34 6.42 -0.92
CA TRP A 66 8.19 6.40 -2.12
C TRP A 66 9.67 6.11 -1.80
N GLU A 67 10.12 6.40 -0.58
CA GLU A 67 11.45 6.06 -0.08
C GLU A 67 11.76 4.56 -0.11
N TYR A 68 10.74 3.68 -0.12
CA TYR A 68 10.94 2.23 -0.16
C TYR A 68 11.26 1.67 -1.56
N VAL A 69 11.07 2.46 -2.62
CA VAL A 69 11.36 2.00 -4.00
C VAL A 69 12.84 1.61 -4.14
N ALA A 70 13.76 2.45 -3.66
CA ALA A 70 15.20 2.21 -3.75
C ALA A 70 15.65 0.97 -2.95
N PRO A 71 15.33 0.82 -1.64
CA PRO A 71 15.72 -0.37 -0.90
C PRO A 71 15.04 -1.64 -1.42
N LEU A 72 13.80 -1.59 -1.93
CA LEU A 72 13.17 -2.74 -2.59
C LEU A 72 13.90 -3.14 -3.89
N ALA A 73 14.30 -2.17 -4.71
CA ALA A 73 15.09 -2.45 -5.92
C ALA A 73 16.47 -3.03 -5.59
N VAL A 74 17.12 -2.57 -4.52
CA VAL A 74 18.38 -3.13 -4.02
C VAL A 74 18.18 -4.54 -3.48
N ALA A 75 17.17 -4.74 -2.64
CA ALA A 75 16.79 -6.03 -2.06
C ALA A 75 16.54 -7.09 -3.13
N GLU A 76 15.72 -6.73 -4.13
CA GLU A 76 15.42 -7.56 -5.28
C GLU A 76 16.68 -7.96 -6.04
N ARG A 77 17.60 -7.02 -6.29
CA ARG A 77 18.86 -7.33 -6.99
C ARG A 77 19.81 -8.19 -6.19
N ARG A 78 19.80 -8.06 -4.86
CA ARG A 78 20.78 -8.70 -3.96
C ARG A 78 20.36 -10.10 -3.53
N TRP A 79 19.06 -10.31 -3.38
CA TRP A 79 18.50 -11.53 -2.79
C TRP A 79 17.61 -12.31 -3.74
N LEU A 80 17.09 -11.69 -4.80
CA LEU A 80 16.28 -12.39 -5.78
C LEU A 80 17.04 -12.64 -7.09
N GLY A 81 16.67 -13.74 -7.76
CA GLY A 81 17.31 -14.17 -9.01
C GLY A 81 17.01 -13.24 -10.19
N ARG A 82 17.79 -13.36 -11.27
CA ARG A 82 17.65 -12.50 -12.47
C ARG A 82 16.23 -12.49 -13.06
N SER A 83 15.52 -13.62 -12.96
CA SER A 83 14.14 -13.79 -13.46
C SER A 83 13.08 -12.97 -12.72
N THR A 84 13.40 -12.48 -11.52
CA THR A 84 12.47 -11.73 -10.65
C THR A 84 12.76 -10.23 -10.62
N ARG A 85 13.78 -9.78 -11.36
CA ARG A 85 14.17 -8.37 -11.42
C ARG A 85 13.03 -7.53 -12.00
N GLY A 86 12.75 -6.44 -11.30
CA GLY A 86 11.65 -5.52 -11.51
C GLY A 86 10.34 -5.95 -10.85
N SER A 87 10.15 -7.20 -10.41
CA SER A 87 8.85 -7.67 -9.95
C SER A 87 8.40 -7.07 -8.62
N LEU A 88 9.25 -7.07 -7.58
CA LEU A 88 8.93 -6.44 -6.28
C LEU A 88 8.76 -4.92 -6.47
N THR A 89 9.70 -4.31 -7.18
CA THR A 89 9.71 -2.85 -7.35
C THR A 89 8.49 -2.38 -8.15
N LEU A 90 8.13 -3.11 -9.20
CA LEU A 90 6.98 -2.77 -10.05
C LEU A 90 5.66 -2.93 -9.32
N GLY A 91 5.47 -4.01 -8.55
CA GLY A 91 4.27 -4.18 -7.72
C GLY A 91 4.08 -3.00 -6.76
N TYR A 92 5.15 -2.66 -6.04
CA TYR A 92 5.17 -1.54 -5.13
C TYR A 92 4.88 -0.18 -5.80
N VAL A 93 5.53 0.10 -6.93
CA VAL A 93 5.34 1.36 -7.66
C VAL A 93 3.92 1.47 -8.21
N VAL A 94 3.39 0.39 -8.81
CA VAL A 94 2.01 0.40 -9.32
C VAL A 94 1.02 0.64 -8.18
N HIS A 95 1.23 0.02 -7.03
CA HIS A 95 0.42 0.28 -5.85
C HIS A 95 0.44 1.77 -5.46
N LEU A 96 1.64 2.35 -5.25
CA LEU A 96 1.76 3.76 -4.88
C LEU A 96 1.22 4.72 -5.94
N LEU A 97 1.32 4.38 -7.23
CA LEU A 97 0.73 5.18 -8.30
C LEU A 97 -0.79 5.17 -8.23
N ILE A 98 -1.42 4.01 -8.05
CA ILE A 98 -2.87 3.92 -7.86
C ILE A 98 -3.29 4.81 -6.69
N ASP A 99 -2.53 4.74 -5.61
CA ASP A 99 -2.79 5.50 -4.41
C ASP A 99 -2.64 7.01 -4.62
N GLN A 100 -1.53 7.45 -5.22
CA GLN A 100 -1.25 8.85 -5.50
C GLN A 100 -2.26 9.48 -6.48
N LEU A 101 -2.76 8.69 -7.43
CA LEU A 101 -3.66 9.17 -8.49
C LEU A 101 -5.13 9.11 -8.10
N THR A 102 -5.52 8.17 -7.24
CA THR A 102 -6.95 7.95 -6.93
C THR A 102 -7.33 8.45 -5.55
N ASN A 103 -6.40 8.57 -4.61
CA ASN A 103 -6.73 9.08 -3.28
C ASN A 103 -6.73 10.60 -3.28
N ASP A 104 -7.68 11.17 -2.53
CA ASP A 104 -7.68 12.60 -2.25
C ASP A 104 -6.47 12.91 -1.34
N THR A 105 -5.43 13.49 -1.94
CA THR A 105 -4.22 13.90 -1.24
C THR A 105 -4.14 15.42 -1.24
N ARG A 106 -3.96 16.01 -0.05
CA ARG A 106 -3.86 17.47 0.08
C ARG A 106 -2.47 18.00 -0.26
N HIS A 107 -1.50 17.12 -0.46
CA HIS A 107 -0.13 17.48 -0.80
C HIS A 107 0.51 16.41 -1.70
N PRO A 108 1.32 16.78 -2.71
CA PRO A 108 2.01 15.80 -3.57
C PRO A 108 3.00 14.90 -2.82
N PHE A 109 3.40 15.30 -1.61
CA PHE A 109 4.33 14.56 -0.75
C PHE A 109 3.63 13.73 0.33
N SER A 110 2.30 13.58 0.27
CA SER A 110 1.57 12.78 1.27
C SER A 110 2.04 11.33 1.32
N TYR A 111 2.63 10.79 0.25
CA TYR A 111 3.24 9.45 0.21
C TYR A 111 4.76 9.43 0.43
N LEU A 112 5.37 10.53 0.88
CA LEU A 112 6.73 10.50 1.43
C LEU A 112 6.65 10.23 2.94
N LEU A 113 7.28 9.14 3.38
CA LEU A 113 7.30 8.75 4.78
C LEU A 113 7.98 9.82 5.64
N THR A 114 9.10 10.37 5.16
CA THR A 114 9.84 11.44 5.84
C THR A 114 9.02 12.72 5.97
N TYR A 115 8.26 13.08 4.92
CA TYR A 115 7.35 14.21 4.92
C TYR A 115 6.21 14.04 5.93
N ARG A 116 5.63 12.83 6.00
CA ARG A 116 4.61 12.48 6.99
C ARG A 116 5.16 12.47 8.40
N ALA A 117 6.34 11.92 8.63
CA ALA A 117 7.02 11.92 9.92
C ALA A 117 7.28 13.35 10.43
N ALA A 118 7.76 14.24 9.55
CA ALA A 118 7.95 15.67 9.86
C ALA A 118 6.63 16.37 10.26
N ARG A 119 5.49 15.89 9.76
CA ARG A 119 4.13 16.34 10.13
C ARG A 119 3.47 15.47 11.18
N ARG A 120 4.25 14.62 11.85
CA ARG A 120 3.78 13.74 12.94
C ARG A 120 2.61 12.85 12.52
N PHE A 121 2.61 12.44 11.25
CA PHE A 121 1.61 11.60 10.60
C PHE A 121 0.20 12.21 10.62
N ASP A 122 0.08 13.54 10.49
CA ASP A 122 -1.22 14.21 10.47
C ASP A 122 -2.15 13.65 9.37
N ALA A 123 -3.30 13.11 9.77
CA ALA A 123 -4.27 12.51 8.84
C ALA A 123 -4.88 13.54 7.88
N SER A 124 -4.84 14.84 8.21
CA SER A 124 -5.32 15.92 7.33
C SER A 124 -4.53 16.07 6.03
N LEU A 125 -3.40 15.36 5.88
CA LEU A 125 -2.67 15.23 4.62
C LEU A 125 -3.46 14.47 3.53
N PHE A 126 -4.51 13.76 3.94
CA PHE A 126 -5.43 13.03 3.08
C PHE A 126 -6.83 13.61 3.24
N GLY A 127 -7.63 13.52 2.18
CA GLY A 127 -9.05 13.87 2.21
C GLY A 127 -9.84 13.02 3.19
N HIS A 128 -10.99 13.52 3.60
CA HIS A 128 -12.01 12.73 4.30
C HIS A 128 -13.11 12.44 3.28
N SER A 129 -13.13 11.23 2.73
CA SER A 129 -14.33 10.69 2.09
C SER A 129 -15.00 9.73 3.08
N ASP A 130 -16.33 9.75 3.15
CA ASP A 130 -17.07 8.84 4.03
C ASP A 130 -16.91 7.37 3.59
N GLU A 131 -16.70 7.13 2.29
CA GLU A 131 -16.51 5.79 1.73
C GLU A 131 -15.19 5.16 2.16
N ASP A 132 -14.07 5.87 2.05
CA ASP A 132 -12.79 5.21 2.25
C ASP A 132 -12.35 5.11 3.74
N HIS A 133 -13.20 5.55 4.68
CA HIS A 133 -13.04 5.34 6.13
C HIS A 133 -14.09 4.37 6.72
N ALA A 134 -15.11 3.95 5.96
CA ALA A 134 -16.18 3.09 6.45
C ALA A 134 -15.66 1.74 7.02
N TRP A 135 -14.54 1.24 6.51
CA TRP A 135 -13.88 0.03 7.03
C TRP A 135 -13.24 0.24 8.42
N GLN A 136 -12.90 1.47 8.79
CA GLN A 136 -12.27 1.78 10.09
C GLN A 136 -13.23 1.66 11.26
N ASP A 137 -14.54 1.76 10.99
CA ASP A 137 -15.62 1.56 11.95
C ASP A 137 -16.26 0.17 11.83
N ALA A 138 -15.81 -0.63 10.86
CA ALA A 138 -16.32 -1.99 10.67
C ALA A 138 -15.86 -2.93 11.81
N SER A 139 -16.70 -3.89 12.17
CA SER A 139 -16.29 -4.99 13.04
C SER A 139 -15.20 -5.83 12.34
N PRO A 140 -14.38 -6.61 13.08
CA PRO A 140 -13.37 -7.48 12.48
C PRO A 140 -13.91 -8.42 11.39
N ARG A 141 -15.15 -8.91 11.55
CA ARG A 141 -15.84 -9.73 10.52
C ARG A 141 -16.35 -8.88 9.35
N GLY A 142 -16.68 -7.61 9.59
CA GLY A 142 -17.08 -6.64 8.57
C GLY A 142 -15.94 -6.23 7.64
N LEU A 143 -14.68 -6.33 8.07
CA LEU A 143 -13.50 -6.08 7.23
C LEU A 143 -13.44 -7.00 6.00
N LEU A 144 -13.98 -8.22 6.10
CA LEU A 144 -14.03 -9.16 4.97
C LEU A 144 -14.86 -8.66 3.79
N ARG A 145 -15.76 -7.70 3.99
CA ARG A 145 -16.57 -7.11 2.91
C ARG A 145 -15.79 -6.13 2.03
N TRP A 146 -14.57 -5.80 2.44
CA TRP A 146 -13.70 -4.84 1.78
C TRP A 146 -12.50 -5.51 1.09
N LEU A 147 -12.36 -6.84 1.23
CA LEU A 147 -11.45 -7.70 0.49
C LEU A 147 -12.15 -8.29 -0.74
#